data_AF-A0AB34PUJ3-F1
#
_entry.id   AF-A0AB34PUJ3-F1
#
_cell.length_a   1.000
_cell.length_b   1.000
_cell.length_c   1.000
_cell.angle_alpha   90.00
_cell.angle_beta   90.00
_cell.angle_gamma   90.00
#
_symmetry.space_group_name_H-M   'P 1'
#
loop_
_entity.id
_entity.type
_entity.pdbx_description
1 polymer ?
#
loop_
_entity_poly.entity_id
_entity_poly.type
_entity_poly.pdbx_seq_one_letter_code
_entity_poly.pdbx_strand_id
1 'polypeptide(L)'
;MNIDNTNDISSPPTPIHPAPNEELTNGVPTNTLLADSNIDLNPDLYEEEEMDIEEAKSNIVDEIPPENLTSNDPALQPQTGNAFNDNINDATTNADSDLEDVEINQLHQITLPFNESYQLLKQEFQNTLTNLGQSQITSAQQSKLINYIDETLLQIQRKFIKQQTESEINYSLIQLLQELSTVISVIWVSIQQKSVLYGQIEYYIKILGDLEDYVNNYKTLFNETWSKNNNLHINMQNLVIFFKFWQKIDLQLSFLIDGYNIVLNNGNQQTKLIKMNVTELTRLLPIVTRLRIAIISKIDGLRMRLKKNQENNNDNDATSNILTIFELEISRLFEGILERS
;
A
#
# COMPACT_ATOMS: atom_id res chain seq x y z
N MET A 1 46.33 -30.23 51.16
CA MET A 1 46.12 -29.03 50.33
C MET A 1 47.07 -29.12 49.16
N ASN A 2 46.55 -29.09 47.94
CA ASN A 2 47.01 -28.22 46.86
C ASN A 2 45.91 -28.19 45.80
N ILE A 3 45.90 -27.15 44.97
CA ILE A 3 44.92 -26.90 43.91
C ILE A 3 45.74 -26.73 42.64
N ASP A 4 45.50 -27.58 41.64
CA ASP A 4 46.05 -27.37 40.29
C ASP A 4 44.91 -27.01 39.33
N ASN A 5 45.01 -25.79 38.78
CA ASN A 5 44.14 -25.28 37.72
C ASN A 5 44.82 -25.50 36.37
N THR A 6 44.34 -26.45 35.57
CA THR A 6 44.41 -26.38 34.09
C THR A 6 43.32 -27.27 33.49
N ASN A 7 42.29 -26.66 32.92
CA ASN A 7 41.33 -27.30 32.01
C ASN A 7 41.10 -26.30 30.87
N ASP A 8 42.08 -26.21 29.96
CA ASP A 8 41.99 -25.32 28.80
C ASP A 8 40.92 -25.81 27.83
N ILE A 9 39.92 -24.97 27.58
CA ILE A 9 38.83 -25.27 26.66
C ILE A 9 39.32 -24.99 25.24
N SER A 10 39.98 -25.98 24.62
CA SER A 10 40.39 -25.89 23.22
C SER A 10 39.17 -25.83 22.30
N SER A 11 39.06 -24.75 21.52
CA SER A 11 38.18 -24.69 20.37
C SER A 11 38.50 -25.80 19.35
N PRO A 12 37.54 -26.27 18.55
CA PRO A 12 37.82 -27.17 17.44
C PRO A 12 38.67 -26.46 16.37
N PRO A 13 39.55 -27.19 15.65
CA PRO A 13 40.41 -26.59 14.63
C PRO A 13 39.61 -26.12 13.41
N THR A 14 40.03 -25.00 12.82
CA THR A 14 39.44 -24.45 11.60
C THR A 14 39.61 -25.42 10.42
N PRO A 15 38.60 -25.63 9.55
CA PRO A 15 38.76 -26.40 8.32
C PRO A 15 39.88 -25.84 7.44
N ILE A 16 40.72 -26.73 6.91
CA ILE A 16 41.78 -26.37 5.96
C ILE A 16 41.14 -26.25 4.58
N HIS A 17 41.17 -25.05 4.00
CA HIS A 17 40.83 -24.83 2.60
C HIS A 17 42.05 -25.14 1.72
N PRO A 18 41.86 -25.71 0.51
CA PRO A 18 42.96 -25.97 -0.42
C PRO A 18 43.63 -24.67 -0.86
N ALA A 19 44.89 -24.76 -1.28
CA ALA A 19 45.63 -23.61 -1.79
C ALA A 19 45.04 -23.09 -3.13
N PRO A 20 45.29 -21.83 -3.54
CA PRO A 20 44.79 -21.27 -4.81
C PRO A 20 45.24 -21.97 -6.10
N ASN A 21 46.05 -23.02 -5.98
CA ASN A 21 46.69 -23.79 -7.04
C ASN A 21 46.62 -25.30 -6.76
N GLU A 22 45.59 -25.75 -6.04
CA GLU A 22 45.38 -27.13 -5.59
C GLU A 22 43.93 -27.57 -5.92
N GLU A 23 43.78 -28.36 -6.99
CA GLU A 23 42.46 -28.80 -7.47
C GLU A 23 41.91 -29.99 -6.67
N LEU A 24 40.61 -29.96 -6.38
CA LEU A 24 39.91 -31.01 -5.63
C LEU A 24 39.64 -32.24 -6.50
N THR A 25 40.61 -33.15 -6.60
CA THR A 25 40.52 -34.34 -7.46
C THR A 25 39.43 -35.34 -7.07
N ASN A 26 38.93 -35.28 -5.83
CA ASN A 26 37.95 -36.22 -5.28
C ASN A 26 36.73 -35.47 -4.73
N GLY A 27 35.59 -35.44 -5.44
CA GLY A 27 34.36 -34.89 -4.85
C GLY A 27 33.18 -34.57 -5.76
N VAL A 28 33.36 -34.44 -7.08
CA VAL A 28 32.24 -34.17 -8.01
C VAL A 28 31.55 -35.48 -8.40
N PRO A 29 30.25 -35.71 -8.09
CA PRO A 29 29.55 -36.95 -8.44
C PRO A 29 29.19 -36.97 -9.94
N THR A 30 30.06 -37.58 -10.75
CA THR A 30 30.04 -37.50 -12.23
C THR A 30 28.94 -38.29 -12.95
N ASN A 31 27.94 -38.84 -12.23
CA ASN A 31 27.05 -39.90 -12.73
C ASN A 31 25.57 -39.48 -12.96
N THR A 32 25.33 -38.24 -13.40
CA THR A 32 24.03 -37.87 -14.01
C THR A 32 24.15 -36.87 -15.17
N LEU A 33 25.16 -37.04 -16.04
CA LEU A 33 25.17 -36.35 -17.34
C LEU A 33 24.07 -36.92 -18.24
N LEU A 34 22.91 -36.26 -18.28
CA LEU A 34 21.84 -36.54 -19.23
C LEU A 34 22.28 -36.08 -20.64
N ALA A 35 22.85 -37.01 -21.40
CA ALA A 35 23.48 -36.73 -22.70
C ALA A 35 22.49 -36.51 -23.87
N ASP A 36 21.18 -36.53 -23.62
CA ASP A 36 20.10 -36.45 -24.62
C ASP A 36 19.12 -35.28 -24.33
N SER A 37 19.61 -34.18 -23.77
CA SER A 37 18.81 -32.96 -23.57
C SER A 37 19.54 -31.72 -24.04
N ASN A 38 19.15 -31.21 -25.21
CA ASN A 38 19.40 -29.82 -25.62
C ASN A 38 18.62 -28.87 -24.69
N ILE A 39 19.17 -28.61 -23.52
CA ILE A 39 18.70 -27.56 -22.63
C ILE A 39 19.21 -26.24 -23.23
N ASP A 40 18.34 -25.58 -23.99
CA ASP A 40 18.56 -24.18 -24.33
C ASP A 40 18.52 -23.36 -23.02
N LEU A 41 19.56 -22.56 -22.81
CA LEU A 41 19.73 -21.74 -21.62
C LEU A 41 19.28 -20.28 -21.86
N ASN A 42 18.80 -19.93 -23.07
CA ASN A 42 18.14 -18.67 -23.40
C ASN A 42 17.01 -18.92 -24.44
N PRO A 43 15.88 -19.55 -24.06
CA PRO A 43 14.80 -19.88 -25.00
C PRO A 43 14.14 -18.64 -25.65
N ASP A 44 14.21 -17.48 -25.01
CA ASP A 44 13.50 -16.24 -25.40
C ASP A 44 14.21 -15.44 -26.52
N LEU A 45 15.00 -16.10 -27.38
CA LEU A 45 15.87 -15.45 -28.38
C LEU A 45 15.71 -15.95 -29.83
N TYR A 46 14.73 -16.84 -30.10
CA TYR A 46 14.48 -17.42 -31.43
C TYR A 46 12.98 -17.54 -31.80
N GLU A 47 12.16 -16.56 -31.44
CA GLU A 47 10.81 -16.36 -32.01
C GLU A 47 10.70 -14.97 -32.69
N GLU A 48 11.51 -14.75 -33.73
CA GLU A 48 11.28 -13.68 -34.72
C GLU A 48 10.60 -14.24 -35.98
N GLU A 49 9.51 -13.57 -36.39
CA GLU A 49 8.86 -13.60 -37.70
C GLU A 49 8.30 -14.93 -38.26
N GLU A 50 6.99 -15.15 -38.04
CA GLU A 50 6.09 -15.50 -39.15
C GLU A 50 4.71 -14.84 -38.94
N MET A 51 4.49 -13.66 -39.55
CA MET A 51 3.22 -12.94 -39.51
C MET A 51 2.33 -13.37 -40.69
N ASP A 52 1.49 -14.38 -40.48
CA ASP A 52 0.48 -14.75 -41.48
C ASP A 52 -0.62 -13.68 -41.60
N ILE A 53 -0.70 -13.07 -42.79
CA ILE A 53 -1.70 -12.07 -43.15
C ILE A 53 -2.83 -12.77 -43.91
N GLU A 54 -3.95 -13.07 -43.26
CA GLU A 54 -5.19 -13.49 -43.94
C GLU A 54 -6.25 -12.36 -43.95
N GLU A 55 -6.92 -12.24 -45.09
CA GLU A 55 -7.67 -11.06 -45.51
C GLU A 55 -8.97 -10.81 -44.73
N ALA A 56 -9.33 -9.52 -44.59
CA ALA A 56 -10.70 -9.13 -44.28
C ALA A 56 -11.65 -9.52 -45.42
N LYS A 57 -12.82 -10.08 -45.09
CA LYS A 57 -13.94 -10.20 -46.03
C LYS A 57 -15.20 -9.55 -45.45
N SER A 58 -15.56 -8.41 -46.04
CA SER A 58 -16.84 -7.73 -45.88
C SER A 58 -18.00 -8.58 -46.40
N ASN A 59 -19.20 -8.36 -45.86
CA ASN A 59 -20.42 -8.33 -46.68
C ASN A 59 -21.41 -7.32 -46.10
N ILE A 60 -22.02 -6.52 -46.99
CA ILE A 60 -22.93 -5.41 -46.69
C ILE A 60 -24.29 -5.73 -47.31
N VAL A 61 -25.35 -5.66 -46.51
CA VAL A 61 -26.76 -5.41 -46.88
C VAL A 61 -27.36 -4.74 -45.64
N ASP A 62 -27.58 -3.42 -45.52
CA ASP A 62 -28.20 -2.39 -46.40
C ASP A 62 -29.69 -2.64 -46.71
N GLU A 63 -30.58 -2.04 -45.91
CA GLU A 63 -31.76 -1.28 -46.37
C GLU A 63 -32.28 -0.34 -45.25
N ILE A 64 -32.96 0.77 -45.62
CA ILE A 64 -33.24 1.93 -44.72
C ILE A 64 -34.72 2.45 -44.86
N PRO A 65 -35.20 3.56 -44.22
CA PRO A 65 -36.61 3.73 -43.86
C PRO A 65 -37.42 4.65 -44.81
N PRO A 66 -38.75 4.72 -44.63
CA PRO A 66 -39.38 5.86 -43.94
C PRO A 66 -40.42 5.40 -42.88
N GLU A 67 -41.26 6.19 -42.19
CA GLU A 67 -41.72 7.59 -42.30
C GLU A 67 -41.72 8.33 -40.92
N ASN A 68 -42.14 9.60 -40.92
CA ASN A 68 -42.58 10.38 -39.74
C ASN A 68 -44.11 10.36 -39.61
N LEU A 69 -44.66 10.64 -38.42
CA LEU A 69 -45.90 11.43 -38.29
C LEU A 69 -45.99 12.13 -36.92
N THR A 70 -46.53 13.35 -36.93
CA THR A 70 -46.52 14.33 -35.82
C THR A 70 -47.68 14.15 -34.82
N SER A 71 -47.58 14.73 -33.60
CA SER A 71 -48.48 15.83 -33.14
C SER A 71 -48.40 16.20 -31.63
N ASN A 72 -48.32 17.51 -31.36
CA ASN A 72 -49.01 18.29 -30.30
C ASN A 72 -48.61 18.20 -28.80
N ASP A 73 -47.74 19.16 -28.43
CA ASP A 73 -47.91 20.21 -27.39
C ASP A 73 -47.80 19.99 -25.85
N PRO A 74 -47.35 21.03 -25.09
CA PRO A 74 -46.99 20.94 -23.66
C PRO A 74 -47.93 21.71 -22.69
N ALA A 75 -47.79 21.48 -21.38
CA ALA A 75 -48.31 22.41 -20.36
C ALA A 75 -47.59 22.35 -18.99
N LEU A 76 -47.39 23.53 -18.39
CA LEU A 76 -47.37 23.86 -16.94
C LEU A 76 -46.26 23.30 -16.01
N GLN A 77 -45.39 24.21 -15.59
CA GLN A 77 -44.79 24.23 -14.23
C GLN A 77 -45.87 24.61 -13.18
N PRO A 78 -45.60 24.34 -11.89
CA PRO A 78 -45.69 25.40 -10.88
C PRO A 78 -44.39 25.58 -10.06
N GLN A 79 -44.30 26.69 -9.31
CA GLN A 79 -43.13 27.12 -8.53
C GLN A 79 -43.39 27.03 -7.01
N THR A 80 -42.33 27.23 -6.21
CA THR A 80 -42.32 27.48 -4.74
C THR A 80 -42.76 26.30 -3.85
N GLY A 81 -42.25 26.09 -2.63
CA GLY A 81 -41.23 26.82 -1.86
C GLY A 81 -41.41 26.63 -0.34
N ASN A 82 -40.35 26.91 0.44
CA ASN A 82 -40.28 26.99 1.91
C ASN A 82 -40.20 25.68 2.74
N ALA A 83 -39.77 25.90 4.00
CA ALA A 83 -39.75 25.02 5.18
C ALA A 83 -38.52 24.09 5.36
N PHE A 84 -37.55 24.59 6.13
CA PHE A 84 -36.69 23.76 6.98
C PHE A 84 -37.55 22.90 7.92
N ASN A 85 -37.08 21.70 8.25
CA ASN A 85 -37.44 20.98 9.47
C ASN A 85 -36.30 20.04 9.85
N ASP A 86 -35.67 20.28 11.01
CA ASP A 86 -34.83 19.27 11.65
C ASP A 86 -35.70 18.08 12.08
N ASN A 87 -35.24 16.86 11.82
CA ASN A 87 -35.55 15.72 12.67
C ASN A 87 -34.47 14.65 12.56
N ILE A 88 -33.76 14.44 13.66
CA ILE A 88 -32.82 13.35 13.84
C ILE A 88 -33.64 12.08 14.15
N ASN A 89 -33.48 11.00 13.38
CA ASN A 89 -33.28 9.63 13.88
C ASN A 89 -33.20 8.57 12.77
N ASP A 90 -32.17 7.74 12.89
CA ASP A 90 -32.16 6.28 12.67
C ASP A 90 -32.79 5.67 11.40
N ALA A 91 -31.93 5.22 10.48
CA ALA A 91 -31.98 3.85 9.96
C ALA A 91 -30.65 3.44 9.31
N THR A 92 -30.12 2.27 9.67
CA THR A 92 -29.13 1.56 8.86
C THR A 92 -29.78 0.98 7.60
N THR A 93 -29.13 1.02 6.42
CA THR A 93 -28.82 -0.19 5.61
C THR A 93 -28.09 0.12 4.29
N ASN A 94 -27.43 -0.92 3.78
CA ASN A 94 -26.89 -1.09 2.44
C ASN A 94 -25.60 -0.33 2.10
N ALA A 95 -24.80 -1.00 1.28
CA ALA A 95 -23.51 -0.54 0.79
C ALA A 95 -23.52 -0.55 -0.74
N ASP A 96 -22.52 0.13 -1.30
CA ASP A 96 -22.21 0.28 -2.72
C ASP A 96 -23.02 1.33 -3.49
N SER A 97 -22.32 2.05 -4.36
CA SER A 97 -22.78 3.14 -5.23
C SER A 97 -23.68 4.22 -4.60
N ASP A 98 -23.09 5.12 -3.80
CA ASP A 98 -23.07 6.54 -4.21
C ASP A 98 -21.89 7.30 -3.57
N LEU A 99 -21.07 7.92 -4.41
CA LEU A 99 -20.11 8.95 -4.02
C LEU A 99 -20.83 10.30 -4.15
N GLU A 100 -21.69 10.61 -3.19
CA GLU A 100 -22.15 11.99 -3.02
C GLU A 100 -20.92 12.90 -2.82
N ASP A 101 -20.95 14.09 -3.42
CA ASP A 101 -19.92 15.12 -3.25
C ASP A 101 -20.00 15.71 -1.82
N VAL A 102 -19.57 14.93 -0.82
CA VAL A 102 -19.32 15.40 0.55
C VAL A 102 -18.45 16.64 0.44
N GLU A 103 -18.94 17.80 0.90
CA GLU A 103 -18.24 19.07 0.76
C GLU A 103 -16.87 19.02 1.45
N ILE A 104 -15.82 18.70 0.67
CA ILE A 104 -14.48 18.38 1.18
C ILE A 104 -13.87 19.58 1.93
N ASN A 105 -14.39 20.78 1.68
CA ASN A 105 -14.05 22.04 2.35
C ASN A 105 -14.52 22.13 3.81
N GLN A 106 -15.50 21.32 4.22
CA GLN A 106 -16.01 21.24 5.60
C GLN A 106 -15.29 20.19 6.48
N LEU A 107 -14.43 19.35 5.89
CA LEU A 107 -13.75 18.26 6.61
C LEU A 107 -12.67 18.80 7.56
N HIS A 108 -13.03 18.92 8.84
CA HIS A 108 -12.11 19.23 9.94
C HIS A 108 -11.17 18.05 10.30
N GLN A 109 -11.51 16.83 9.84
CA GLN A 109 -10.68 15.63 9.93
C GLN A 109 -10.73 14.84 8.62
N ILE A 110 -9.63 14.20 8.26
CA ILE A 110 -9.48 13.36 7.07
C ILE A 110 -9.52 11.87 7.45
N THR A 111 -8.95 11.53 8.60
CA THR A 111 -9.00 10.20 9.22
C THR A 111 -10.12 10.09 10.24
N LEU A 112 -10.52 8.86 10.55
CA LEU A 112 -11.26 8.55 11.78
C LEU A 112 -10.26 8.40 12.95
N PRO A 113 -10.67 8.55 14.21
CA PRO A 113 -9.87 8.13 15.37
C PRO A 113 -9.35 6.69 15.23
N PHE A 114 -8.14 6.42 15.74
CA PHE A 114 -7.53 5.09 15.63
C PHE A 114 -8.45 3.99 16.16
N ASN A 115 -8.95 4.14 17.39
CA ASN A 115 -9.74 3.10 18.06
C ASN A 115 -11.04 2.75 17.31
N GLU A 116 -11.70 3.73 16.68
CA GLU A 116 -12.91 3.50 15.87
C GLU A 116 -12.58 2.73 14.58
N SER A 117 -11.67 3.28 13.78
CA SER A 117 -11.23 2.66 12.52
C SER A 117 -10.60 1.26 12.72
N TYR A 118 -9.99 1.01 13.87
CA TYR A 118 -9.40 -0.28 14.23
C TYR A 118 -10.44 -1.35 14.61
N GLN A 119 -11.57 -0.98 15.22
CA GLN A 119 -12.67 -1.93 15.44
C GLN A 119 -13.38 -2.25 14.11
N LEU A 120 -13.55 -1.27 13.22
CA LEU A 120 -14.09 -1.50 11.87
C LEU A 120 -13.21 -2.49 11.08
N LEU A 121 -11.88 -2.34 11.09
CA LEU A 121 -10.96 -3.28 10.46
C LEU A 121 -11.05 -4.69 11.08
N LYS A 122 -11.16 -4.79 12.41
CA LYS A 122 -11.33 -6.07 13.12
C LYS A 122 -12.65 -6.75 12.76
N GLN A 123 -13.73 -6.00 12.58
CA GLN A 123 -15.04 -6.51 12.16
C GLN A 123 -15.02 -6.98 10.69
N GLU A 124 -14.43 -6.19 9.78
CA GLU A 124 -14.25 -6.55 8.37
C GLU A 124 -13.48 -7.87 8.23
N PHE A 125 -12.35 -8.00 8.92
CA PHE A 125 -11.50 -9.19 8.89
C PHE A 125 -12.16 -10.45 9.47
N GLN A 126 -13.10 -10.29 10.41
CA GLN A 126 -13.92 -11.39 10.90
C GLN A 126 -14.94 -11.82 9.83
N ASN A 127 -15.63 -10.84 9.24
CA ASN A 127 -16.67 -11.05 8.23
C ASN A 127 -16.16 -11.63 6.90
N THR A 128 -14.89 -11.40 6.51
CA THR A 128 -14.35 -11.97 5.25
C THR A 128 -14.42 -13.51 5.20
N LEU A 129 -14.49 -14.17 6.36
CA LEU A 129 -14.47 -15.63 6.47
C LEU A 129 -15.79 -16.32 6.05
N THR A 130 -16.93 -15.62 6.03
CA THR A 130 -18.21 -16.25 5.67
C THR A 130 -18.47 -16.31 4.16
N ASN A 131 -17.78 -15.49 3.37
CA ASN A 131 -18.13 -15.25 1.97
C ASN A 131 -17.17 -15.92 0.97
N LEU A 132 -15.93 -16.24 1.37
CA LEU A 132 -15.03 -17.07 0.57
C LEU A 132 -15.07 -18.51 1.08
N GLY A 133 -15.61 -19.42 0.26
CA GLY A 133 -15.41 -20.86 0.45
C GLY A 133 -13.92 -21.19 0.48
N GLN A 134 -13.49 -22.11 1.33
CA GLN A 134 -12.09 -22.35 1.74
C GLN A 134 -11.19 -22.98 0.64
N SER A 135 -11.08 -22.33 -0.51
CA SER A 135 -10.08 -22.65 -1.52
C SER A 135 -8.73 -22.05 -1.10
N GLN A 136 -7.84 -22.87 -0.55
CA GLN A 136 -6.48 -22.44 -0.22
C GLN A 136 -5.72 -22.12 -1.51
N ILE A 137 -5.03 -20.97 -1.55
CA ILE A 137 -4.18 -20.59 -2.68
C ILE A 137 -3.11 -21.66 -2.90
N THR A 138 -3.02 -22.17 -4.12
CA THR A 138 -2.02 -23.18 -4.51
C THR A 138 -0.61 -22.57 -4.54
N SER A 139 0.43 -23.40 -4.34
CA SER A 139 1.83 -22.94 -4.40
C SER A 139 2.17 -22.23 -5.72
N ALA A 140 1.55 -22.61 -6.84
CA ALA A 140 1.74 -21.96 -8.14
C ALA A 140 1.08 -20.57 -8.20
N GLN A 141 -0.11 -20.40 -7.63
CA GLN A 141 -0.77 -19.10 -7.49
C GLN A 141 -0.01 -18.19 -6.51
N GLN A 142 0.51 -18.74 -5.40
CA GLN A 142 1.39 -18.03 -4.47
C GLN A 142 2.66 -17.54 -5.17
N SER A 143 3.34 -18.38 -5.96
CA SER A 143 4.54 -17.98 -6.71
C SER A 143 4.24 -16.83 -7.68
N LYS A 144 3.14 -16.92 -8.44
CA LYS A 144 2.68 -15.81 -9.31
C LYS A 144 2.37 -14.52 -8.53
N LEU A 145 1.80 -14.64 -7.33
CA LEU A 145 1.48 -13.49 -6.47
C LEU A 145 2.73 -12.81 -5.90
N ILE A 146 3.75 -13.58 -5.49
CA ILE A 146 5.07 -13.08 -5.09
C ILE A 146 5.70 -12.30 -6.25
N ASN A 147 5.84 -12.93 -7.42
CA ASN A 147 6.46 -12.31 -8.59
C ASN A 147 5.74 -11.02 -9.02
N TYR A 148 4.40 -10.98 -8.92
CA TYR A 148 3.61 -9.77 -9.20
C TYR A 148 3.89 -8.64 -8.19
N ILE A 149 4.01 -8.95 -6.90
CA ILE A 149 4.35 -7.96 -5.86
C ILE A 149 5.79 -7.46 -6.06
N ASP A 150 6.75 -8.35 -6.33
CA ASP A 150 8.14 -7.98 -6.53
C ASP A 150 8.33 -7.11 -7.79
N GLU A 151 7.71 -7.47 -8.92
CA GLU A 151 7.76 -6.63 -10.14
C GLU A 151 7.04 -5.29 -9.97
N THR A 152 5.89 -5.23 -9.28
CA THR A 152 5.21 -3.94 -9.06
C THR A 152 6.01 -3.02 -8.11
N LEU A 153 6.62 -3.57 -7.06
CA LEU A 153 7.54 -2.81 -6.20
C LEU A 153 8.81 -2.36 -6.95
N LEU A 154 9.37 -3.21 -7.81
CA LEU A 154 10.53 -2.88 -8.65
C LEU A 154 10.20 -1.81 -9.69
N GLN A 155 8.99 -1.82 -10.25
CA GLN A 155 8.51 -0.76 -11.16
C GLN A 155 8.33 0.58 -10.42
N ILE A 156 7.75 0.58 -9.21
CA ILE A 156 7.66 1.78 -8.35
C ILE A 156 9.05 2.33 -8.03
N GLN A 157 9.98 1.46 -7.62
CA GLN A 157 11.37 1.85 -7.32
C GLN A 157 12.09 2.41 -8.57
N ARG A 158 11.90 1.80 -9.75
CA ARG A 158 12.43 2.29 -11.03
C ARG A 158 11.88 3.68 -11.38
N LYS A 159 10.57 3.93 -11.20
CA LYS A 159 9.96 5.27 -11.41
C LYS A 159 10.55 6.31 -10.45
N PHE A 160 10.68 5.96 -9.16
CA PHE A 160 11.30 6.84 -8.16
C PHE A 160 12.76 7.18 -8.48
N ILE A 161 13.60 6.19 -8.81
CA ILE A 161 15.00 6.43 -9.19
C ILE A 161 15.07 7.33 -10.41
N LYS A 162 14.27 7.05 -11.46
CA LYS A 162 14.19 7.89 -12.65
C LYS A 162 13.78 9.33 -12.33
N GLN A 163 12.83 9.55 -11.43
CA GLN A 163 12.43 10.90 -10.98
C GLN A 163 13.59 11.69 -10.35
N GLN A 164 14.52 11.01 -9.68
CA GLN A 164 15.67 11.63 -9.03
C GLN A 164 16.83 11.90 -10.00
N THR A 165 16.89 11.22 -11.16
CA THR A 165 17.95 11.37 -12.17
C THR A 165 17.55 12.15 -13.42
N GLU A 166 16.28 12.03 -13.85
CA GLU A 166 15.75 12.58 -15.12
C GLU A 166 14.80 13.76 -14.81
N SER A 167 15.17 14.97 -15.21
CA SER A 167 14.43 16.20 -14.84
C SER A 167 13.10 16.41 -15.58
N GLU A 168 12.78 15.58 -16.57
CA GLU A 168 11.56 15.70 -17.40
C GLU A 168 10.40 14.84 -16.87
N ILE A 169 10.70 13.84 -16.02
CA ILE A 169 9.69 12.95 -15.43
C ILE A 169 8.97 13.69 -14.28
N ASN A 170 7.66 13.41 -14.16
CA ASN A 170 6.78 13.97 -13.14
C ASN A 170 5.99 12.84 -12.45
N TYR A 171 6.63 12.24 -11.45
CA TYR A 171 6.17 11.15 -10.59
C TYR A 171 6.25 11.62 -9.13
N SER A 172 5.14 12.15 -8.64
CA SER A 172 5.03 12.71 -7.28
C SER A 172 4.88 11.65 -6.20
N LEU A 173 5.15 12.03 -4.94
CA LEU A 173 4.90 11.19 -3.77
C LEU A 173 3.44 10.71 -3.73
N ILE A 174 2.47 11.56 -4.09
CA ILE A 174 1.05 11.17 -4.11
C ILE A 174 0.78 10.01 -5.08
N GLN A 175 1.37 10.04 -6.28
CA GLN A 175 1.27 8.94 -7.25
C GLN A 175 1.96 7.68 -6.73
N LEU A 176 3.15 7.81 -6.12
CA LEU A 176 3.87 6.70 -5.50
C LEU A 176 3.04 6.05 -4.38
N LEU A 177 2.42 6.84 -3.50
CA LEU A 177 1.56 6.33 -2.43
C LEU A 177 0.29 5.64 -2.97
N GLN A 178 -0.28 6.12 -4.08
CA GLN A 178 -1.40 5.43 -4.75
C GLN A 178 -0.97 4.07 -5.32
N GLU A 179 0.18 4.00 -6.00
CA GLU A 179 0.71 2.75 -6.54
C GLU A 179 1.07 1.74 -5.43
N LEU A 180 1.75 2.19 -4.36
CA LEU A 180 2.00 1.35 -3.18
C LEU A 180 0.70 0.92 -2.49
N SER A 181 -0.33 1.78 -2.41
CA SER A 181 -1.60 1.43 -1.77
C SER A 181 -2.26 0.23 -2.44
N THR A 182 -2.12 0.10 -3.77
CA THR A 182 -2.58 -1.07 -4.52
C THR A 182 -1.81 -2.34 -4.13
N VAL A 183 -0.47 -2.28 -4.05
CA VAL A 183 0.35 -3.41 -3.60
C VAL A 183 -0.01 -3.82 -2.16
N ILE A 184 -0.18 -2.85 -1.26
CA ILE A 184 -0.59 -3.06 0.13
C ILE A 184 -1.99 -3.70 0.20
N SER A 185 -2.94 -3.29 -0.65
CA SER A 185 -4.26 -3.96 -0.75
C SER A 185 -4.12 -5.42 -1.17
N VAL A 186 -3.28 -5.73 -2.17
CA VAL A 186 -3.05 -7.11 -2.64
C VAL A 186 -2.42 -7.98 -1.54
N ILE A 187 -1.44 -7.46 -0.81
CA ILE A 187 -0.85 -8.13 0.35
C ILE A 187 -1.93 -8.36 1.42
N TRP A 188 -2.71 -7.33 1.77
CA TRP A 188 -3.76 -7.41 2.79
C TRP A 188 -4.86 -8.43 2.46
N VAL A 189 -5.33 -8.48 1.21
CA VAL A 189 -6.31 -9.50 0.77
C VAL A 189 -5.75 -10.93 0.96
N SER A 190 -4.45 -11.15 0.75
CA SER A 190 -3.83 -12.45 1.02
C SER A 190 -3.80 -12.81 2.53
N ILE A 191 -3.75 -11.81 3.41
CA ILE A 191 -3.83 -11.97 4.87
C ILE A 191 -5.29 -12.22 5.29
N GLN A 192 -6.26 -11.52 4.69
CA GLN A 192 -7.71 -11.71 4.92
C GLN A 192 -8.20 -13.10 4.52
N GLN A 193 -7.58 -13.73 3.50
CA GLN A 193 -7.78 -15.13 3.14
C GLN A 193 -7.21 -16.12 4.17
N LYS A 194 -6.67 -15.64 5.31
CA LYS A 194 -6.17 -16.40 6.46
C LYS A 194 -5.21 -17.52 6.06
N SER A 195 -4.43 -17.26 5.03
CA SER A 195 -3.45 -18.16 4.45
C SER A 195 -2.05 -17.59 4.69
N VAL A 196 -1.22 -18.31 5.44
CA VAL A 196 0.19 -17.96 5.64
C VAL A 196 0.97 -18.48 4.44
N LEU A 197 0.95 -17.70 3.37
CA LEU A 197 1.48 -18.08 2.06
C LEU A 197 2.97 -17.79 1.99
N TYR A 198 3.30 -16.50 1.90
CA TYR A 198 4.64 -15.92 1.77
C TYR A 198 4.78 -14.80 2.80
N GLY A 199 5.99 -14.39 3.18
CA GLY A 199 6.24 -13.53 4.34
C GLY A 199 5.62 -12.12 4.27
N GLN A 200 4.32 -11.98 4.48
CA GLN A 200 3.60 -10.73 4.25
C GLN A 200 4.06 -9.60 5.17
N ILE A 201 4.44 -9.91 6.42
CA ILE A 201 4.97 -8.94 7.39
C ILE A 201 6.31 -8.35 6.90
N GLU A 202 7.17 -9.16 6.29
CA GLU A 202 8.43 -8.70 5.69
C GLU A 202 8.19 -7.72 4.53
N TYR A 203 7.13 -7.91 3.73
CA TYR A 203 6.74 -6.94 2.71
C TYR A 203 6.30 -5.60 3.30
N TYR A 204 5.52 -5.57 4.39
CA TYR A 204 5.22 -4.29 5.08
C TYR A 204 6.49 -3.62 5.62
N ILE A 205 7.42 -4.39 6.21
CA ILE A 205 8.68 -3.84 6.73
C ILE A 205 9.56 -3.31 5.58
N LYS A 206 9.63 -4.02 4.45
CA LYS A 206 10.33 -3.55 3.24
C LYS A 206 9.70 -2.27 2.70
N ILE A 207 8.39 -2.26 2.48
CA ILE A 207 7.66 -1.10 1.95
C ILE A 207 7.83 0.12 2.85
N LEU A 208 7.82 -0.04 4.18
CA LEU A 208 8.12 1.05 5.11
C LEU A 208 9.58 1.50 5.08
N GLY A 209 10.53 0.59 4.89
CA GLY A 209 11.94 0.95 4.68
C GLY A 209 12.13 1.76 3.40
N ASP A 210 11.60 1.28 2.28
CA ASP A 210 11.62 1.98 0.99
C ASP A 210 10.94 3.37 1.11
N LEU A 211 9.81 3.44 1.81
CA LEU A 211 9.08 4.69 2.09
C LEU A 211 9.88 5.69 2.91
N GLU A 212 10.77 5.25 3.81
CA GLU A 212 11.63 6.16 4.57
C GLU A 212 12.54 6.95 3.63
N ASP A 213 13.18 6.26 2.68
CA ASP A 213 13.99 6.90 1.64
C ASP A 213 13.14 7.76 0.71
N TYR A 214 11.98 7.27 0.25
CA TYR A 214 11.08 8.02 -0.62
C TYR A 214 10.63 9.34 0.03
N VAL A 215 10.05 9.28 1.23
CA VAL A 215 9.57 10.46 1.97
C VAL A 215 10.69 11.46 2.20
N ASN A 216 11.91 11.01 2.55
CA ASN A 216 13.04 11.91 2.74
C ASN A 216 13.47 12.61 1.44
N ASN A 217 13.48 11.89 0.30
CA ASN A 217 13.90 12.41 -1.00
C ASN A 217 12.90 13.39 -1.63
N TYR A 218 11.58 13.21 -1.45
CA TYR A 218 10.58 14.11 -2.03
C TYR A 218 10.59 15.50 -1.36
N LYS A 219 10.72 16.56 -2.18
CA LYS A 219 10.74 17.96 -1.70
C LYS A 219 9.38 18.45 -1.20
N THR A 220 8.30 17.92 -1.77
CA THR A 220 6.90 18.28 -1.52
C THR A 220 6.12 17.02 -1.16
N LEU A 221 5.20 17.11 -0.19
CA LEU A 221 4.40 15.95 0.24
C LEU A 221 3.06 15.83 -0.49
N PHE A 222 2.46 16.98 -0.85
CA PHE A 222 1.06 17.10 -1.28
C PHE A 222 0.93 17.73 -2.67
N ASN A 223 2.04 17.79 -3.43
CA ASN A 223 2.20 18.61 -4.65
C ASN A 223 1.86 20.09 -4.40
N GLU A 224 2.24 20.58 -3.22
CA GLU A 224 1.97 21.93 -2.76
C GLU A 224 2.71 23.00 -3.58
N THR A 225 2.03 24.11 -3.84
CA THR A 225 2.61 25.28 -4.51
C THR A 225 2.37 26.55 -3.70
N TRP A 226 3.33 27.47 -3.73
CA TRP A 226 3.27 28.75 -3.02
C TRP A 226 3.07 29.87 -4.05
N SER A 227 1.97 30.61 -3.92
CA SER A 227 1.66 31.74 -4.81
C SER A 227 2.57 32.95 -4.53
N LYS A 228 2.59 33.94 -5.44
CA LYS A 228 3.37 35.18 -5.28
C LYS A 228 3.01 35.98 -4.01
N ASN A 229 1.79 35.82 -3.51
CA ASN A 229 1.31 36.45 -2.28
C ASN A 229 1.60 35.58 -1.03
N ASN A 230 2.44 34.56 -1.18
CA ASN A 230 2.73 33.50 -0.21
C ASN A 230 1.53 32.65 0.24
N ASN A 231 0.33 32.80 -0.35
CA ASN A 231 -0.78 31.87 -0.09
C ASN A 231 -0.43 30.47 -0.60
N LEU A 232 -0.69 29.45 0.22
CA LEU A 232 -0.49 28.04 -0.08
C LEU A 232 -1.63 27.52 -0.95
N HIS A 233 -1.29 26.79 -2.01
CA HIS A 233 -2.24 26.02 -2.80
C HIS A 233 -1.91 24.52 -2.69
N ILE A 234 -2.83 23.77 -2.11
CA ILE A 234 -2.82 22.31 -2.00
C ILE A 234 -4.17 21.81 -2.49
N ASN A 235 -4.18 20.75 -3.29
CA ASN A 235 -5.42 20.02 -3.58
C ASN A 235 -5.78 19.17 -2.34
N MET A 236 -6.96 19.41 -1.77
CA MET A 236 -7.45 18.67 -0.60
C MET A 236 -7.48 17.14 -0.83
N GLN A 237 -7.70 16.69 -2.06
CA GLN A 237 -7.63 15.26 -2.40
C GLN A 237 -6.24 14.66 -2.17
N ASN A 238 -5.16 15.44 -2.30
CA ASN A 238 -3.79 14.97 -2.02
C ASN A 238 -3.57 14.79 -0.50
N LEU A 239 -4.19 15.63 0.33
CA LEU A 239 -4.20 15.45 1.79
C LEU A 239 -4.98 14.18 2.15
N VAL A 240 -6.15 13.97 1.53
CA VAL A 240 -6.99 12.78 1.73
C VAL A 240 -6.24 11.50 1.35
N ILE A 241 -5.58 11.46 0.19
CA ILE A 241 -4.76 10.31 -0.24
C ILE A 241 -3.62 10.06 0.76
N PHE A 242 -2.88 11.10 1.15
CA PHE A 242 -1.71 10.96 2.03
C PHE A 242 -2.09 10.44 3.42
N PHE A 243 -3.05 11.06 4.12
CA PHE A 243 -3.36 10.65 5.48
C PHE A 243 -4.13 9.32 5.54
N LYS A 244 -5.02 9.02 4.57
CA LYS A 244 -5.65 7.69 4.49
C LYS A 244 -4.66 6.58 4.14
N PHE A 245 -3.59 6.86 3.39
CA PHE A 245 -2.49 5.90 3.18
C PHE A 245 -1.81 5.52 4.49
N TRP A 246 -1.40 6.52 5.29
CA TRP A 246 -0.71 6.25 6.55
C TRP A 246 -1.62 5.62 7.61
N GLN A 247 -2.89 6.04 7.71
CA GLN A 247 -3.87 5.38 8.56
C GLN A 247 -4.08 3.90 8.16
N LYS A 248 -4.21 3.60 6.87
CA LYS A 248 -4.34 2.21 6.37
C LYS A 248 -3.16 1.35 6.83
N ILE A 249 -1.93 1.84 6.63
CA ILE A 249 -0.69 1.18 7.08
C ILE A 249 -0.68 0.96 8.60
N ASP A 250 -1.00 2.00 9.39
CA ASP A 250 -0.96 1.97 10.85
C ASP A 250 -1.98 0.96 11.42
N LEU A 251 -3.20 0.95 10.88
CA LEU A 251 -4.26 0.01 11.27
C LEU A 251 -3.90 -1.45 10.91
N GLN A 252 -3.40 -1.68 9.69
CA GLN A 252 -3.05 -3.03 9.21
C GLN A 252 -1.86 -3.61 9.98
N LEU A 253 -0.84 -2.81 10.29
CA LEU A 253 0.28 -3.25 11.11
C LEU A 253 -0.08 -3.41 12.58
N SER A 254 -0.91 -2.51 13.14
CA SER A 254 -1.47 -2.69 14.49
C SER A 254 -2.29 -3.97 14.62
N PHE A 255 -2.97 -4.38 13.55
CA PHE A 255 -3.69 -5.67 13.51
C PHE A 255 -2.71 -6.86 13.50
N LEU A 256 -1.59 -6.75 12.77
CA LEU A 256 -0.55 -7.77 12.73
C LEU A 256 0.28 -7.86 14.02
N ILE A 257 0.41 -6.77 14.78
CA ILE A 257 1.06 -6.73 16.11
C ILE A 257 0.17 -7.39 17.18
N ASP A 258 -1.10 -6.99 17.28
CA ASP A 258 -2.12 -7.68 18.12
C ASP A 258 -2.20 -9.18 17.78
N GLY A 259 -2.25 -9.48 16.48
CA GLY A 259 -2.33 -10.84 15.94
C GLY A 259 -3.75 -11.35 15.70
N TYR A 260 -3.83 -12.44 14.92
CA TYR A 260 -5.08 -13.08 14.54
C TYR A 260 -4.95 -14.60 14.50
N ASN A 261 -6.07 -15.30 14.72
CA ASN A 261 -6.11 -16.76 14.72
C ASN A 261 -6.52 -17.32 13.35
N ILE A 262 -5.79 -18.34 12.90
CA ILE A 262 -6.08 -19.13 11.70
C ILE A 262 -6.46 -20.55 12.11
N VAL A 263 -7.55 -21.09 11.57
CA VAL A 263 -7.92 -22.51 11.75
C VAL A 263 -7.10 -23.35 10.78
N LEU A 264 -6.25 -24.25 11.30
CA LEU A 264 -5.39 -25.11 10.48
C LEU A 264 -6.11 -26.37 9.97
N ASN A 265 -7.06 -26.90 10.75
CA ASN A 265 -7.76 -28.14 10.45
C ASN A 265 -9.22 -28.09 10.94
N ASN A 266 -10.17 -28.19 10.01
CA ASN A 266 -11.61 -28.13 10.31
C ASN A 266 -12.09 -29.23 11.28
N GLY A 267 -11.42 -30.38 11.34
CA GLY A 267 -11.80 -31.50 12.21
C GLY A 267 -11.42 -31.35 13.69
N ASN A 268 -10.33 -30.63 14.00
CA ASN A 268 -9.72 -30.61 15.35
C ASN A 268 -9.72 -29.23 16.02
N GLN A 269 -10.32 -28.20 15.39
CA GLN A 269 -10.35 -26.81 15.86
C GLN A 269 -8.97 -26.21 16.25
N GLN A 270 -7.87 -26.76 15.71
CA GLN A 270 -6.54 -26.27 16.00
C GLN A 270 -6.34 -24.88 15.39
N THR A 271 -6.29 -23.87 16.25
CA THR A 271 -5.96 -22.49 15.90
C THR A 271 -4.47 -22.23 16.00
N LYS A 272 -3.92 -21.53 15.01
CA LYS A 272 -2.58 -20.95 15.05
C LYS A 272 -2.71 -19.43 15.15
N LEU A 273 -2.17 -18.86 16.23
CA LEU A 273 -1.98 -17.42 16.33
C LEU A 273 -0.87 -17.00 15.36
N ILE A 274 -1.19 -16.10 14.44
CA ILE A 274 -0.23 -15.36 13.62
C ILE A 274 -0.17 -13.94 14.17
N LYS A 275 1.03 -13.51 14.51
CA LYS A 275 1.33 -12.14 14.94
C LYS A 275 2.78 -11.80 14.60
N MET A 276 3.10 -10.52 14.64
CA MET A 276 4.45 -10.02 14.49
C MET A 276 5.38 -10.61 15.56
N ASN A 277 6.56 -11.06 15.14
CA ASN A 277 7.59 -11.58 16.02
C ASN A 277 8.51 -10.45 16.55
N VAL A 278 9.31 -10.75 17.58
CA VAL A 278 10.14 -9.72 18.25
C VAL A 278 11.17 -9.10 17.30
N THR A 279 11.73 -9.87 16.37
CA THR A 279 12.71 -9.39 15.38
C THR A 279 12.07 -8.47 14.34
N GLU A 280 10.86 -8.82 13.87
CA GLU A 280 10.05 -7.99 12.98
C GLU A 280 9.71 -6.65 13.66
N LEU A 281 9.21 -6.68 14.90
CA LEU A 281 8.87 -5.48 15.68
C LEU A 281 10.10 -4.59 15.94
N THR A 282 11.25 -5.21 16.29
CA THR A 282 12.53 -4.52 16.50
C THR A 282 13.05 -3.84 15.23
N ARG A 283 12.70 -4.35 14.03
CA ARG A 283 13.00 -3.69 12.75
C ARG A 283 11.96 -2.63 12.39
N LEU A 284 10.69 -2.86 12.68
CA LEU A 284 9.59 -1.95 12.38
C LEU A 284 9.68 -0.63 13.15
N LEU A 285 9.82 -0.70 14.48
CA LEU A 285 9.72 0.48 15.35
C LEU A 285 10.72 1.60 14.99
N PRO A 286 12.02 1.33 14.71
CA PRO A 286 12.95 2.36 14.27
C PRO A 286 12.56 3.01 12.93
N ILE A 287 12.06 2.23 11.97
CA ILE A 287 11.63 2.75 10.65
C ILE A 287 10.42 3.66 10.82
N VAL A 288 9.38 3.19 11.53
CA VAL A 288 8.16 3.97 11.81
C VAL A 288 8.47 5.25 12.56
N THR A 289 9.39 5.21 13.53
CA THR A 289 9.84 6.39 14.28
C THR A 289 10.51 7.43 13.37
N ARG A 290 11.44 7.00 12.49
CA ARG A 290 12.13 7.90 11.56
C ARG A 290 11.19 8.45 10.48
N LEU A 291 10.29 7.62 9.95
CA LEU A 291 9.20 8.05 9.06
C LEU A 291 8.33 9.13 9.71
N ARG A 292 7.87 8.91 10.96
CA ARG A 292 7.06 9.89 11.69
C ARG A 292 7.78 11.23 11.79
N ILE A 293 9.05 11.22 12.16
CA ILE A 293 9.90 12.43 12.28
C ILE A 293 10.07 13.12 10.91
N ALA A 294 10.34 12.35 9.84
CA ALA A 294 10.53 12.90 8.49
C ALA A 294 9.26 13.56 7.92
N ILE A 295 8.09 12.93 8.16
CA ILE A 295 6.78 13.48 7.76
C ILE A 295 6.48 14.75 8.57
N ILE A 296 6.58 14.70 9.91
CA ILE A 296 6.30 15.84 10.78
C ILE A 296 7.22 17.01 10.45
N SER A 297 8.52 16.80 10.28
CA SER A 297 9.48 17.87 9.95
C SER A 297 9.14 18.59 8.64
N LYS A 298 8.53 17.90 7.66
CA LYS A 298 8.13 18.49 6.38
C LYS A 298 6.80 19.23 6.51
N ILE A 299 5.81 18.67 7.22
CA ILE A 299 4.54 19.35 7.49
C ILE A 299 4.75 20.59 8.38
N ASP A 300 5.64 20.55 9.37
CA ASP A 300 5.99 21.71 10.20
C ASP A 300 6.61 22.85 9.37
N GLY A 301 7.43 22.52 8.36
CA GLY A 301 7.92 23.48 7.37
C GLY A 301 6.80 24.21 6.60
N LEU A 302 5.65 23.54 6.40
CA LEU A 302 4.45 24.16 5.85
C LEU A 302 3.67 24.95 6.92
N ARG A 303 3.44 24.36 8.10
CA ARG A 303 2.72 25.00 9.23
C ARG A 303 3.36 26.32 9.66
N MET A 304 4.69 26.40 9.76
CA MET A 304 5.40 27.64 10.09
C MET A 304 5.18 28.75 9.06
N ARG A 305 5.11 28.40 7.77
CA ARG A 305 4.79 29.35 6.69
C ARG A 305 3.32 29.78 6.71
N LEU A 306 2.40 28.84 6.99
CA LEU A 306 0.97 29.12 7.13
C LEU A 306 0.67 30.04 8.31
N LYS A 307 1.23 29.77 9.50
CA LYS A 307 1.03 30.64 10.69
C LYS A 307 1.52 32.06 10.42
N LYS A 308 2.70 32.21 9.79
CA LYS A 308 3.20 33.52 9.35
C LYS A 308 2.24 34.24 8.37
N ASN A 309 1.54 33.52 7.49
CA ASN A 309 0.55 34.15 6.60
C ASN A 309 -0.71 34.59 7.34
N GLN A 310 -1.19 33.77 8.27
CA GLN A 310 -2.35 34.06 9.11
C GLN A 310 -2.12 35.31 9.98
N GLU A 311 -0.89 35.51 10.49
CA GLU A 311 -0.46 36.74 11.19
C GLU A 311 -0.45 37.99 10.30
N ASN A 312 -0.39 37.85 8.97
CA ASN A 312 -0.31 38.98 8.02
C ASN A 312 -1.63 39.24 7.27
N ASN A 313 -2.54 38.25 7.18
CA ASN A 313 -3.81 38.34 6.48
C ASN A 313 -4.94 37.79 7.36
N ASN A 314 -5.69 38.69 8.03
CA ASN A 314 -6.66 38.35 9.07
C ASN A 314 -7.76 37.35 8.64
N ASP A 315 -8.24 37.43 7.39
CA ASP A 315 -9.31 36.56 6.88
C ASP A 315 -8.76 35.56 5.85
N ASN A 316 -8.54 34.31 6.28
CA ASN A 316 -8.22 33.16 5.41
C ASN A 316 -8.68 31.85 6.07
N ASP A 317 -9.99 31.58 6.11
CA ASP A 317 -10.55 30.36 6.71
C ASP A 317 -9.91 29.07 6.18
N ALA A 318 -9.65 29.01 4.87
CA ALA A 318 -8.94 27.89 4.24
C ALA A 318 -7.54 27.64 4.81
N THR A 319 -6.81 28.68 5.26
CA THR A 319 -5.53 28.53 5.95
C THR A 319 -5.71 27.98 7.36
N SER A 320 -6.75 28.44 8.07
CA SER A 320 -7.11 27.93 9.40
C SER A 320 -7.52 26.45 9.35
N ASN A 321 -8.31 26.06 8.35
CA ASN A 321 -8.76 24.68 8.14
C ASN A 321 -7.57 23.76 7.83
N ILE A 322 -6.70 24.12 6.88
CA ILE A 322 -5.49 23.33 6.55
C ILE A 322 -4.57 23.20 7.78
N LEU A 323 -4.40 24.27 8.57
CA LEU A 323 -3.61 24.22 9.80
C LEU A 323 -4.24 23.27 10.85
N THR A 324 -5.55 23.33 11.01
CA THR A 324 -6.31 22.47 11.95
C THR A 324 -6.22 21.00 11.56
N ILE A 325 -6.38 20.69 10.25
CA ILE A 325 -6.17 19.36 9.68
C ILE A 325 -4.74 18.87 9.98
N PHE A 326 -3.71 19.69 9.70
CA PHE A 326 -2.33 19.28 10.00
C PHE A 326 -2.08 19.03 11.49
N GLU A 327 -2.69 19.81 12.40
CA GLU A 327 -2.51 19.63 13.84
C GLU A 327 -3.21 18.35 14.35
N LEU A 328 -4.38 18.02 13.82
CA LEU A 328 -5.09 16.77 14.14
C LEU A 328 -4.39 15.54 13.54
N GLU A 329 -4.10 15.55 12.24
CA GLU A 329 -3.58 14.39 11.51
C GLU A 329 -2.12 14.04 11.88
N ILE A 330 -1.30 15.02 12.27
CA ILE A 330 0.03 14.76 12.86
C ILE A 330 -0.09 13.97 14.18
N SER A 331 -1.08 14.30 15.02
CA SER A 331 -1.22 13.67 16.33
C SER A 331 -1.48 12.17 16.21
N ARG A 332 -2.33 11.78 15.25
CA ARG A 332 -2.74 10.39 14.93
C ARG A 332 -1.72 9.59 14.11
N LEU A 333 -0.71 10.25 13.52
CA LEU A 333 0.24 9.60 12.61
C LEU A 333 1.05 8.51 13.34
N PHE A 334 0.81 7.24 12.98
CA PHE A 334 1.38 6.05 13.63
C PHE A 334 1.02 5.89 15.13
N GLU A 335 -0.15 6.38 15.54
CA GLU A 335 -0.72 6.18 16.89
C GLU A 335 -0.79 4.68 17.23
N GLY A 336 -1.32 3.87 16.31
CA GLY A 336 -1.57 2.45 16.51
C GLY A 336 -0.34 1.60 16.75
N ILE A 337 0.67 1.73 15.89
CA ILE A 337 1.93 0.96 16.00
C ILE A 337 2.70 1.37 17.25
N LEU A 338 2.81 2.67 17.53
CA LEU A 338 3.67 3.20 18.60
C LEU A 338 3.08 2.99 20.01
N GLU A 339 1.76 2.82 20.15
CA GLU A 339 1.14 2.39 21.43
C GLU A 339 1.26 0.88 21.68
N ARG A 340 1.68 0.08 20.69
CA ARG A 340 1.75 -1.40 20.76
C ARG A 340 3.16 -1.97 20.85
N SER A 341 4.18 -1.11 20.81
CA SER A 341 5.61 -1.48 20.75
C SER A 341 6.34 -1.27 22.07
#